data_AF-A0AAQ1P472-F1
#
_entry.id   AF-A0AAQ1P472-F1
#
_cell.length_a   1.000
_cell.length_b   1.000
_cell.length_c   1.000
_cell.angle_alpha   90.00
_cell.angle_beta   90.00
_cell.angle_gamma   90.00
#
_symmetry.space_group_name_H-M   'P 1'
#
loop_
_entity.id
_entity.type
_entity.pdbx_description
1 polymer ?
#
loop_
_entity_poly.entity_id
_entity_poly.type
_entity_poly.pdbx_seq_one_letter_code
_entity_poly.pdbx_strand_id
1 'polypeptide(L)'
;MLLHIPGLFDTDELARIREALEQADWADGKVTAGYQSAKAKHNLQLAEGHPLAKEIGSALIDRLWQNPRFMSAALPHKVFPPLINCYREGGNFGFHIDKALRQPKGSPARVRTDLSSTLLLSEPDSYGGGELVIQDTYGVQQVKLAAGDLVLYPGT
;
A
#
# COMPACT_ATOMS: atom_id res chain seq x y z
N MET A 1 10.78 8.75 10.00
CA MET A 1 11.64 8.39 8.85
C MET A 1 10.74 8.12 7.66
N LEU A 2 10.88 8.88 6.58
CA LEU A 2 10.13 8.66 5.33
C LEU A 2 11.14 8.41 4.21
N LEU A 3 11.05 7.27 3.55
CA LEU A 3 12.01 6.84 2.54
C LEU A 3 11.32 6.55 1.22
N HIS A 4 11.83 7.15 0.14
CA HIS A 4 11.41 6.91 -1.23
C HIS A 4 12.31 5.88 -1.91
N ILE A 5 11.70 4.88 -2.53
CA ILE A 5 12.34 3.81 -3.31
C ILE A 5 11.75 3.87 -4.73
N PRO A 6 12.49 4.39 -5.72
CA PRO A 6 11.97 4.58 -7.06
C PRO A 6 12.01 3.30 -7.91
N GLY A 7 11.14 3.23 -8.91
CA GLY A 7 11.26 2.32 -10.05
C GLY A 7 11.29 0.84 -9.68
N LEU A 8 10.39 0.39 -8.81
CA LEU A 8 10.26 -1.04 -8.51
C LEU A 8 9.67 -1.83 -9.68
N PHE A 9 8.81 -1.19 -10.46
CA PHE A 9 8.24 -1.76 -11.69
C PHE A 9 8.58 -0.85 -12.86
N ASP A 10 8.86 -1.44 -14.01
CA ASP A 10 9.03 -0.68 -15.25
C ASP A 10 7.67 -0.24 -15.83
N THR A 11 7.73 0.63 -16.85
CA THR A 11 6.54 1.22 -17.46
C THR A 11 5.62 0.18 -18.12
N ASP A 12 6.17 -0.87 -18.72
CA ASP A 12 5.40 -1.90 -19.42
C ASP A 12 4.71 -2.85 -18.42
N GLU A 13 5.37 -3.17 -17.31
CA GLU A 13 4.79 -3.88 -16.18
C GLU A 13 3.66 -3.08 -15.54
N LEU A 14 3.89 -1.79 -15.28
CA LEU A 14 2.87 -0.90 -14.71
C LEU A 14 1.65 -0.79 -15.63
N ALA A 15 1.86 -0.65 -16.94
CA ALA A 15 0.77 -0.60 -17.91
C ALA A 15 -0.10 -1.87 -17.85
N ARG A 16 0.52 -3.06 -17.86
CA ARG A 16 -0.19 -4.35 -17.75
C ARG A 16 -0.92 -4.51 -16.42
N ILE A 17 -0.29 -4.12 -15.32
CA ILE A 17 -0.91 -4.14 -13.99
C ILE A 17 -2.14 -3.24 -13.98
N ARG A 18 -2.03 -2.02 -14.52
CA ARG A 18 -3.16 -1.07 -14.57
C ARG A 18 -4.30 -1.59 -15.44
N GLU A 19 -4.02 -2.13 -16.62
CA GLU A 19 -5.05 -2.72 -17.49
C GLU A 19 -5.81 -3.86 -16.79
N ALA A 20 -5.09 -4.74 -16.09
CA ALA A 20 -5.71 -5.82 -15.32
C ALA A 20 -6.57 -5.28 -14.15
N LEU A 21 -6.11 -4.21 -13.48
CA LEU A 21 -6.83 -3.59 -12.36
C LEU A 21 -8.09 -2.81 -12.82
N GLU A 22 -8.10 -2.28 -14.04
CA GLU A 22 -9.26 -1.63 -14.63
C GLU A 22 -10.41 -2.62 -14.87
N GLN A 23 -10.09 -3.88 -15.13
CA GLN A 23 -11.05 -4.98 -15.35
C GLN A 23 -11.39 -5.76 -14.07
N ALA A 24 -10.75 -5.45 -12.94
CA ALA A 24 -10.90 -6.22 -11.71
C ALA A 24 -12.22 -5.91 -10.96
N ASP A 25 -12.74 -6.92 -10.28
CA ASP A 25 -13.91 -6.78 -9.41
C ASP A 25 -13.51 -6.16 -8.06
N TRP A 26 -13.83 -4.87 -7.92
CA TRP A 26 -13.56 -4.10 -6.72
C TRP A 26 -14.64 -4.30 -5.65
N ALA A 27 -14.23 -4.50 -4.39
CA ALA A 27 -15.12 -4.55 -3.23
C ALA A 27 -14.99 -3.29 -2.36
N ASP A 28 -15.96 -3.06 -1.46
CA ASP A 28 -15.85 -2.00 -0.44
C ASP A 28 -14.65 -2.28 0.48
N GLY A 29 -13.70 -1.35 0.52
CA GLY A 29 -12.46 -1.51 1.27
C GLY A 29 -12.63 -1.47 2.80
N LYS A 30 -13.80 -1.11 3.33
CA LYS A 30 -14.10 -1.19 4.77
C LYS A 30 -13.96 -2.61 5.33
N VAL A 31 -14.18 -3.63 4.50
CA VAL A 31 -14.12 -5.06 4.89
C VAL A 31 -12.74 -5.47 5.43
N THR A 32 -11.68 -4.79 5.01
CA THR A 32 -10.29 -5.12 5.41
C THR A 32 -9.72 -4.17 6.45
N ALA A 33 -10.46 -3.13 6.82
CA ALA A 33 -10.04 -2.17 7.82
C ALA A 33 -10.34 -2.68 9.23
N GLY A 34 -9.49 -2.29 10.19
CA GLY A 34 -9.79 -2.48 11.60
C GLY A 34 -10.97 -1.63 12.07
N TYR A 35 -11.59 -1.95 13.22
CA TYR A 35 -12.74 -1.21 13.75
C TYR A 35 -12.54 0.32 13.82
N GLN A 36 -11.34 0.79 14.20
CA GLN A 36 -11.02 2.21 14.22
C GLN A 36 -10.86 2.80 12.81
N SER A 37 -10.09 2.14 11.95
CA SER A 37 -9.79 2.64 10.60
C SER A 37 -10.96 2.49 9.62
N ALA A 38 -11.88 1.56 9.85
CA ALA A 38 -13.06 1.33 9.00
C ALA A 38 -14.03 2.53 9.00
N LYS A 39 -14.03 3.33 10.08
CA LYS A 39 -14.86 4.54 10.19
C LYS A 39 -14.35 5.68 9.30
N ALA A 40 -13.07 5.65 8.93
CA ALA A 40 -12.41 6.67 8.12
C ALA A 40 -12.19 6.24 6.67
N LYS A 41 -12.44 4.97 6.33
CA LYS A 41 -12.10 4.38 5.03
C LYS A 41 -13.31 4.41 4.09
N HIS A 42 -13.18 5.17 3.01
CA HIS A 42 -14.12 5.25 1.90
C HIS A 42 -13.35 4.97 0.60
N ASN A 43 -13.05 3.71 0.33
CA ASN A 43 -12.31 3.32 -0.87
C ASN A 43 -12.75 1.94 -1.37
N LEU A 44 -12.16 1.55 -2.48
CA LEU A 44 -12.29 0.23 -3.08
C LEU A 44 -11.07 -0.61 -2.75
N GLN A 45 -11.25 -1.93 -2.68
CA GLN A 45 -10.15 -2.86 -2.49
C GLN A 45 -10.41 -4.19 -3.19
N LEU A 46 -9.35 -4.80 -3.73
CA LEU A 46 -9.43 -6.21 -4.12
C LEU A 46 -9.57 -7.09 -2.87
N ALA A 47 -10.37 -8.15 -3.01
CA ALA A 47 -10.60 -9.12 -1.94
C ALA A 47 -9.28 -9.78 -1.49
N GLU A 48 -9.15 -10.03 -0.19
CA GLU A 48 -8.01 -10.78 0.33
C GLU A 48 -8.00 -12.18 -0.27
N GLY A 49 -6.97 -12.48 -1.05
CA GLY A 49 -6.84 -13.74 -1.77
C GLY A 49 -7.18 -13.69 -3.26
N HIS A 50 -7.62 -12.54 -3.79
CA HIS A 50 -7.84 -12.34 -5.22
C HIS A 50 -6.56 -12.72 -6.02
N PRO A 51 -6.64 -13.51 -7.12
CA PRO A 51 -5.47 -13.96 -7.87
C PRO A 51 -4.55 -12.82 -8.30
N LEU A 52 -5.12 -11.76 -8.90
CA LEU A 52 -4.37 -10.56 -9.30
C LEU A 52 -3.66 -9.87 -8.13
N ALA A 53 -4.30 -9.77 -6.95
CA ALA A 53 -3.68 -9.17 -5.77
C ALA A 53 -2.51 -10.01 -5.25
N LYS A 54 -2.62 -11.34 -5.31
CA LYS A 54 -1.51 -12.25 -4.96
C LYS A 54 -0.36 -12.13 -5.94
N GLU A 55 -0.65 -12.06 -7.24
CA GLU A 55 0.36 -11.93 -8.28
C GLU A 55 1.17 -10.64 -8.14
N ILE A 56 0.48 -9.49 -8.08
CA ILE A 56 1.11 -8.18 -7.87
C ILE A 56 1.87 -8.17 -6.52
N GLY A 57 1.26 -8.71 -5.47
CA GLY A 57 1.83 -8.74 -4.13
C GLY A 57 3.12 -9.57 -4.05
N SER A 58 3.14 -10.77 -4.66
CA SER A 58 4.35 -11.60 -4.73
C SER A 58 5.44 -10.92 -5.55
N ALA A 59 5.10 -10.37 -6.71
CA ALA A 59 6.04 -9.66 -7.57
C ALA A 59 6.69 -8.45 -6.86
N LEU A 60 5.91 -7.72 -6.04
CA LEU A 60 6.42 -6.63 -5.21
C LEU A 60 7.35 -7.15 -4.10
N ILE A 61 6.95 -8.19 -3.35
CA ILE A 61 7.78 -8.74 -2.27
C ILE A 61 9.12 -9.22 -2.82
N ASP A 62 9.13 -9.95 -3.94
CA ASP A 62 10.36 -10.46 -4.55
C ASP A 62 11.33 -9.33 -4.90
N ARG A 63 10.82 -8.22 -5.45
CA ARG A 63 11.60 -7.02 -5.74
C ARG A 63 12.14 -6.34 -4.48
N LEU A 64 11.30 -6.21 -3.45
CA LEU A 64 11.72 -5.59 -2.18
C LEU A 64 12.83 -6.40 -1.49
N TRP A 65 12.78 -7.73 -1.56
CA TRP A 65 13.82 -8.61 -0.99
C TRP A 65 15.16 -8.47 -1.68
N GLN A 66 15.14 -8.15 -2.98
CA GLN A 66 16.34 -7.94 -3.77
C GLN A 66 16.81 -6.49 -3.76
N ASN A 67 16.04 -5.55 -3.19
CA ASN A 67 16.36 -4.13 -3.19
C ASN A 67 17.25 -3.77 -1.97
N PRO A 68 18.53 -3.41 -2.16
CA PRO A 68 19.44 -3.16 -1.04
C PRO A 68 19.01 -1.97 -0.18
N ARG A 69 18.39 -0.95 -0.81
CA ARG A 69 17.87 0.23 -0.11
C ARG A 69 16.73 -0.15 0.83
N PHE A 70 15.78 -0.98 0.35
CA PHE A 70 14.71 -1.51 1.18
C PHE A 70 15.28 -2.37 2.32
N MET A 71 16.15 -3.32 2.01
CA MET A 71 16.71 -4.23 3.01
C MET A 71 17.46 -3.50 4.12
N SER A 72 18.26 -2.49 3.77
CA SER A 72 19.00 -1.69 4.75
C SER A 72 18.10 -0.81 5.64
N ALA A 73 16.99 -0.30 5.09
CA ALA A 73 16.11 0.61 5.80
C ALA A 73 15.03 -0.11 6.63
N ALA A 74 14.48 -1.20 6.10
CA ALA A 74 13.35 -1.91 6.70
C ALA A 74 13.75 -3.10 7.56
N LEU A 75 14.93 -3.70 7.32
CA LEU A 75 15.42 -4.92 7.99
C LEU A 75 14.31 -5.96 8.19
N PRO A 76 13.65 -6.38 7.10
CA PRO A 76 12.34 -6.98 7.19
C PRO A 76 12.39 -8.40 7.78
N HIS A 77 11.62 -8.63 8.84
CA HIS A 77 11.46 -9.97 9.41
C HIS A 77 10.19 -10.68 8.89
N LYS A 78 9.06 -9.95 8.78
CA LYS A 78 7.77 -10.45 8.26
C LYS A 78 7.02 -9.34 7.54
N VAL A 79 6.30 -9.70 6.49
CA VAL A 79 5.47 -8.77 5.70
C VAL A 79 4.03 -9.20 5.81
N PHE A 80 3.14 -8.24 6.11
CA PHE A 80 1.72 -8.45 5.93
C PHE A 80 1.43 -8.43 4.42
N PRO A 81 0.70 -9.42 3.86
CA PRO A 81 0.48 -9.50 2.42
C PRO A 81 -0.02 -8.16 1.82
N PRO A 82 0.59 -7.67 0.72
CA PRO A 82 0.17 -6.43 0.09
C PRO A 82 -1.32 -6.43 -0.23
N LEU A 83 -1.97 -5.30 0.07
CA LEU A 83 -3.36 -5.05 -0.26
C LEU A 83 -3.42 -4.04 -1.40
N ILE A 84 -4.30 -4.29 -2.37
CA ILE A 84 -4.47 -3.41 -3.53
C ILE A 84 -5.75 -2.60 -3.36
N ASN A 85 -5.58 -1.29 -3.23
CA ASN A 85 -6.64 -0.34 -2.93
C ASN A 85 -6.84 0.60 -4.12
N CYS A 86 -8.05 1.08 -4.32
CA CYS A 86 -8.37 2.09 -5.33
C CYS A 86 -9.24 3.19 -4.72
N TYR A 87 -8.92 4.44 -5.04
CA TYR A 87 -9.66 5.63 -4.62
C TYR A 87 -10.22 6.30 -5.86
N ARG A 88 -11.55 6.53 -5.88
CA ARG A 88 -12.27 7.16 -6.99
C ARG A 88 -13.31 8.13 -6.41
N GLU A 89 -13.70 9.15 -7.17
CA GLU A 89 -14.90 9.98 -6.92
C GLU A 89 -15.05 10.49 -5.47
N GLY A 90 -14.01 11.13 -4.92
CA GLY A 90 -14.04 11.66 -3.54
C GLY A 90 -13.80 10.62 -2.43
N GLY A 91 -13.54 9.37 -2.81
CA GLY A 91 -13.06 8.34 -1.90
C GLY A 91 -11.78 8.77 -1.18
N ASN A 92 -11.67 8.43 0.10
CA ASN A 92 -10.57 8.83 0.97
C ASN A 92 -10.30 7.81 2.06
N PHE A 93 -9.20 8.00 2.77
CA PHE A 93 -8.95 7.35 4.05
C PHE A 93 -8.54 8.45 5.02
N GLY A 94 -9.48 8.89 5.86
CA GLY A 94 -9.24 9.96 6.83
C GLY A 94 -8.14 9.61 7.85
N PHE A 95 -7.68 10.61 8.60
CA PHE A 95 -6.64 10.45 9.61
C PHE A 95 -6.93 9.29 10.57
N HIS A 96 -5.94 8.41 10.72
CA HIS A 96 -5.97 7.26 11.61
C HIS A 96 -4.54 6.84 11.94
N ILE A 97 -4.41 5.98 12.96
CA ILE A 97 -3.19 5.24 13.26
C ILE A 97 -3.44 3.79 12.86
N ASP A 98 -2.46 3.14 12.21
CA ASP A 98 -2.60 1.73 11.85
C ASP A 98 -2.63 0.85 13.11
N LYS A 99 -3.18 -0.36 12.95
CA LYS A 99 -3.13 -1.35 14.02
C LYS A 99 -1.70 -1.83 14.22
N ALA A 100 -1.16 -1.71 15.43
CA ALA A 100 0.17 -2.19 15.83
C ALA A 100 0.42 -3.70 15.60
N LEU A 101 -0.65 -4.50 15.58
CA LEU A 101 -0.58 -5.92 15.30
C LEU A 101 -1.63 -6.30 14.25
N ARG A 102 -1.18 -7.01 13.21
CA ARG A 102 -2.03 -7.57 12.17
C ARG A 102 -1.82 -9.08 12.06
N GLN A 103 -2.87 -9.78 11.65
CA GLN A 103 -2.85 -11.21 11.39
C GLN A 103 -3.39 -11.46 9.99
N PRO A 104 -2.59 -12.00 9.05
CA PRO A 104 -3.08 -12.38 7.72
C PRO A 104 -4.16 -13.44 7.81
N LYS A 105 -5.17 -13.38 6.94
CA LYS A 105 -6.26 -14.38 6.95
C LYS A 105 -5.71 -15.76 6.61
N GLY A 106 -6.17 -16.77 7.36
CA GLY A 106 -5.73 -18.15 7.18
C GLY A 106 -4.31 -18.44 7.70
N SER A 107 -3.66 -17.49 8.39
CA SER A 107 -2.36 -17.69 9.02
C SER A 107 -2.43 -17.56 10.54
N PRO A 108 -1.75 -18.43 11.32
CA PRO A 108 -1.59 -18.23 12.76
C PRO A 108 -0.55 -17.14 13.07
N ALA A 109 0.22 -16.68 12.08
CA ALA A 109 1.28 -15.71 12.28
C ALA A 109 0.73 -14.30 12.57
N ARG A 110 1.34 -13.62 13.53
CA ARG A 110 1.11 -12.18 13.77
C ARG A 110 2.29 -11.38 13.25
N VAL A 111 1.98 -10.21 12.69
CA VAL A 111 2.93 -9.21 12.18
C VAL A 111 2.76 -7.96 13.03
N ARG A 112 3.86 -7.50 13.64
CA ARG A 112 3.93 -6.17 14.25
C ARG A 112 4.21 -5.16 13.14
N THR A 113 3.42 -4.11 13.04
CA THR A 113 3.46 -3.13 11.95
C THR A 113 4.44 -2.00 12.27
N ASP A 114 5.72 -2.36 12.36
CA ASP A 114 6.78 -1.39 12.63
C ASP A 114 6.88 -0.32 11.53
N LEU A 115 6.68 -0.75 10.28
CA LEU A 115 6.72 0.08 9.09
C LEU A 115 5.49 -0.19 8.23
N SER A 116 5.01 0.87 7.59
CA SER A 116 4.02 0.86 6.53
C SER A 116 4.68 1.30 5.23
N SER A 117 4.15 0.82 4.11
CA SER A 117 4.66 1.16 2.79
C SER A 117 3.54 1.22 1.76
N THR A 118 3.66 2.14 0.80
CA THR A 118 2.72 2.28 -0.32
C THR A 118 3.50 2.31 -1.62
N LEU A 119 3.22 1.35 -2.51
CA LEU A 119 3.61 1.39 -3.91
C LEU A 119 2.53 2.14 -4.70
N LEU A 120 2.93 3.13 -5.50
CA LEU A 120 2.01 3.89 -6.35
C LEU A 120 1.85 3.16 -7.69
N LEU A 121 0.61 2.92 -8.11
CA LEU A 121 0.27 2.24 -9.37
C LEU A 121 -0.43 3.17 -10.38
N SER A 122 -0.43 4.47 -10.12
CA SER A 122 -1.04 5.48 -11.00
C SER A 122 -0.21 6.75 -10.95
N GLU A 123 -0.05 7.39 -12.11
CA GLU A 123 0.75 8.60 -12.21
C GLU A 123 0.13 9.74 -11.40
N PRO A 124 0.93 10.55 -10.71
CA PRO A 124 0.43 11.60 -9.82
C PRO A 124 -0.42 12.63 -10.58
N ASP A 125 -0.09 12.89 -11.85
CA ASP A 125 -0.79 13.86 -12.68
C ASP A 125 -2.12 13.32 -13.25
N SER A 126 -2.40 12.01 -13.09
CA SER A 126 -3.63 11.39 -13.58
C SER A 126 -4.84 11.56 -12.65
N TYR A 127 -4.63 12.09 -11.43
CA TYR A 127 -5.70 12.35 -10.46
C TYR A 127 -5.44 13.62 -9.66
N GLY A 128 -6.51 14.34 -9.31
CA GLY A 128 -6.47 15.46 -8.37
C GLY A 128 -6.59 15.00 -6.92
N GLY A 129 -5.82 15.60 -6.01
CA GLY A 129 -5.76 15.18 -4.61
C GLY A 129 -5.10 13.81 -4.42
N GLY A 130 -5.56 13.04 -3.43
CA GLY A 130 -5.11 11.67 -3.18
C GLY A 130 -3.72 11.57 -2.54
N GLU A 131 -3.23 12.66 -1.96
CA GLU A 131 -1.95 12.68 -1.25
C GLU A 131 -2.00 11.78 -0.01
N LEU A 132 -0.96 10.98 0.18
CA LEU A 132 -0.73 10.30 1.45
C LEU A 132 -0.16 11.32 2.44
N VAL A 133 -1.00 11.79 3.36
CA VAL A 133 -0.62 12.72 4.42
C VAL A 133 -0.19 11.94 5.65
N ILE A 134 1.09 12.02 5.99
CA ILE A 134 1.69 11.38 7.16
C ILE A 134 2.02 12.47 8.18
N GLN A 135 1.46 12.35 9.37
CA GLN A 135 1.71 13.27 10.48
C GLN A 135 2.39 12.51 11.62
N ASP A 136 3.53 13.02 12.06
CA ASP A 136 4.25 12.53 13.25
C ASP A 136 4.67 13.69 14.16
N THR A 137 5.44 13.39 15.21
CA THR A 137 5.95 14.38 16.16
C THR A 137 6.78 15.49 15.51
N TYR A 138 7.40 15.22 14.36
CA TYR A 138 8.34 16.11 13.68
C TYR A 138 7.70 16.88 12.52
N GLY A 139 6.40 16.69 12.27
CA GLY A 139 5.63 17.51 11.34
C GLY A 139 4.69 16.70 10.46
N VAL A 140 4.29 17.32 9.35
CA VAL A 140 3.39 16.74 8.35
C VAL A 140 4.14 16.63 7.03
N GLN A 141 4.07 15.47 6.40
CA GLN A 141 4.59 15.19 5.07
C GLN A 141 3.44 14.77 4.16
N GLN A 142 3.46 15.25 2.92
CA GLN A 142 2.49 14.85 1.89
C GLN A 142 3.24 14.11 0.78
N VAL A 143 2.75 12.93 0.43
CA VAL A 143 3.42 12.06 -0.54
C VAL A 143 2.49 11.77 -1.71
N LYS A 144 3.02 12.02 -2.91
CA LYS A 144 2.41 11.69 -4.19
C LYS A 144 3.54 11.46 -5.20
N LEU A 145 3.81 10.18 -5.51
CA LEU A 145 5.00 9.76 -6.27
C LEU A 145 4.60 9.25 -7.66
N ALA A 146 5.59 9.11 -8.53
CA ALA A 146 5.44 8.48 -9.84
C ALA A 146 4.94 7.03 -9.71
N ALA A 147 4.26 6.51 -10.73
CA ALA A 147 3.88 5.10 -10.72
C ALA A 147 5.15 4.21 -10.72
N GLY A 148 5.10 3.12 -9.95
CA GLY A 148 6.25 2.23 -9.73
C GLY A 148 7.13 2.61 -8.55
N ASP A 149 6.95 3.81 -7.99
CA ASP A 149 7.67 4.25 -6.81
C ASP A 149 6.97 3.81 -5.53
N LEU A 150 7.78 3.54 -4.49
CA LEU A 150 7.30 3.18 -3.17
C LEU A 150 7.77 4.17 -2.12
N VAL A 151 6.89 4.50 -1.19
CA VAL A 151 7.22 5.20 0.06
C VAL A 151 7.17 4.22 1.23
N LEU A 152 8.15 4.31 2.12
CA LEU A 152 8.27 3.56 3.38
C LEU A 152 8.27 4.54 4.55
N TYR A 153 7.47 4.28 5.58
CA TYR A 153 7.25 5.17 6.72
C TYR A 153 6.87 4.37 7.99
N PRO A 154 6.89 4.98 9.20
CA PRO A 154 6.55 4.27 10.44
C PRO A 154 5.06 3.87 10.43
N GLY A 155 4.76 2.63 10.83
CA GLY A 155 3.38 2.12 10.82
C GLY A 155 2.55 2.56 12.02
N THR A 156 3.18 2.78 13.18
CA THR A 156 2.51 3.18 14.43
C THR A 156 3.33 4.15 15.24
#